data_AF-A0A9W4MWY5-F1
#
_entry.id   AF-A0A9W4MWY5-F1
#
_cell.length_a   1.000
_cell.length_b   1.000
_cell.length_c   1.000
_cell.angle_alpha   90.00
_cell.angle_beta   90.00
_cell.angle_gamma   90.00
#
_symmetry.space_group_name_H-M   'P 1'
#
loop_
_entity.id
_entity.type
_entity.pdbx_description
1 polymer ?
#
loop_
_entity_poly.entity_id
_entity_poly.type
_entity_poly.pdbx_seq_one_letter_code
_entity_poly.pdbx_strand_id
1 'polypeptide(L)'
;MPRGNDTAAKMYYKGSSEDFIVFVDDLEILQKWKNDRSIALADVLNGWKIFVTHSHGAQGVLDTASKAALQNEFGTTDEDAIMTKILEGGEFQAATARERQGGKNDSKGSMGTTR
;
A
#
# COMPACT_ATOMS: atom_id res chain seq x y z
N MET A 1 4.72 20.80 16.54
CA MET A 1 4.48 19.43 17.02
C MET A 1 4.61 18.50 15.81
N PRO A 2 5.72 17.78 15.60
CA PRO A 2 5.78 16.83 14.51
C PRO A 2 5.14 15.54 15.02
N ARG A 3 3.89 15.29 14.61
CA ARG A 3 3.35 13.93 14.69
C ARG A 3 4.22 13.11 13.74
N GLY A 4 5.03 12.21 14.29
CA GLY A 4 5.76 11.22 13.50
C GLY A 4 4.78 10.63 12.51
N ASN A 5 5.13 10.72 11.24
CA ASN A 5 4.36 10.22 10.12
C ASN A 5 4.37 8.70 10.19
N ASP A 6 3.65 8.10 11.14
CA ASP A 6 3.37 6.65 11.23
C ASP A 6 2.35 6.24 10.15
N THR A 7 2.34 6.95 9.03
CA THR A 7 1.51 6.63 7.87
C THR A 7 2.23 5.56 7.09
N ALA A 8 2.49 4.41 7.74
CA ALA A 8 3.13 3.26 7.14
C ALA A 8 2.43 2.97 5.81
N ALA A 9 3.15 3.21 4.73
CA ALA A 9 2.61 3.17 3.41
C ALA A 9 2.55 1.72 2.96
N LYS A 10 1.39 1.30 2.44
CA LYS A 10 1.17 -0.08 2.04
C LYS A 10 1.19 -0.14 0.52
N MET A 11 2.06 -0.96 -0.03
CA MET A 11 2.06 -1.24 -1.46
C MET A 11 1.28 -2.53 -1.69
N TYR A 12 0.13 -2.43 -2.34
CA TYR A 12 -0.76 -3.54 -2.66
C TYR A 12 -0.48 -4.01 -4.09
N TYR A 13 -0.19 -5.28 -4.26
CA TYR A 13 -0.02 -5.90 -5.57
C TYR A 13 -1.05 -7.01 -5.74
N LYS A 14 -1.87 -6.87 -6.77
CA LYS A 14 -2.86 -7.88 -7.13
C LYS A 14 -2.21 -8.92 -8.04
N GLY A 15 -1.96 -10.11 -7.51
CA GLY A 15 -1.48 -11.25 -8.27
C GLY A 15 -2.60 -11.91 -9.08
N SER A 16 -2.28 -13.05 -9.68
CA SER A 16 -3.25 -13.85 -10.45
C SER A 16 -4.08 -14.75 -9.55
N SER A 17 -3.44 -15.38 -8.56
CA SER A 17 -4.11 -16.24 -7.57
C SER A 17 -4.21 -15.58 -6.20
N GLU A 18 -3.18 -14.82 -5.81
CA GLU A 18 -3.08 -14.24 -4.47
C GLU A 18 -2.68 -12.76 -4.50
N ASP A 19 -3.17 -12.03 -3.49
CA ASP A 19 -2.86 -10.62 -3.30
C ASP A 19 -1.69 -10.45 -2.33
N PHE A 20 -0.74 -9.62 -2.70
CA PHE A 20 0.47 -9.35 -1.93
C PHE A 20 0.50 -7.91 -1.42
N ILE A 21 1.03 -7.72 -0.22
CA ILE A 21 1.22 -6.43 0.41
C ILE A 21 2.63 -6.34 0.95
N VAL A 22 3.31 -5.24 0.66
CA VAL A 22 4.58 -4.88 1.31
C VAL A 22 4.43 -3.53 1.98
N PHE A 23 5.14 -3.34 3.08
CA PHE A 23 5.18 -2.07 3.78
C PHE A 23 6.40 -1.28 3.29
N VAL A 24 6.16 -0.04 2.90
CA VAL A 24 7.20 0.93 2.53
C VAL A 24 7.21 2.03 3.57
N ASP A 25 8.40 2.62 3.78
CA ASP A 25 8.57 3.67 4.78
C ASP A 25 7.87 4.95 4.32
N ASP A 26 8.21 5.42 3.12
CA ASP A 26 7.65 6.65 2.55
C ASP A 26 7.49 6.62 1.03
N LEU A 27 6.46 7.31 0.53
CA LEU A 27 6.21 7.45 -0.91
C LEU A 27 7.32 8.26 -1.60
N GLU A 28 7.91 9.23 -0.90
CA GLU A 28 9.00 10.04 -1.43
C GLU A 28 10.21 9.18 -1.78
N ILE A 29 10.58 8.25 -0.89
CA ILE A 29 11.71 7.36 -1.07
C ILE A 29 11.43 6.33 -2.18
N LEU A 30 10.18 5.86 -2.29
CA LEU A 30 9.72 5.03 -3.41
C LEU A 30 9.83 5.75 -4.76
N GLN A 31 9.41 7.01 -4.83
CA GLN A 31 9.53 7.81 -6.06
C GLN A 31 10.99 8.08 -6.42
N LYS A 32 11.84 8.35 -5.42
CA LYS A 32 13.27 8.49 -5.63
C LYS A 32 13.88 7.18 -6.13
N TRP A 33 13.51 6.04 -5.57
CA TRP A 33 13.95 4.72 -6.04
C TRP A 33 13.50 4.41 -7.48
N LYS A 34 12.25 4.81 -7.82
CA LYS A 34 11.75 4.70 -9.20
C LYS A 34 12.55 5.53 -10.20
N ASN A 35 13.10 6.66 -9.77
CA ASN A 35 13.92 7.54 -10.60
C ASN A 35 15.41 7.12 -10.59
N ASP A 36 15.90 6.68 -9.43
CA ASP A 36 17.29 6.33 -9.16
C ASP A 36 17.37 4.95 -8.48
N ARG A 37 17.75 3.94 -9.27
CA ARG A 37 17.89 2.55 -8.81
C ARG A 37 19.15 2.31 -7.95
N SER A 38 19.91 3.36 -7.61
CA SER A 38 21.08 3.22 -6.70
C SER A 38 20.65 3.12 -5.25
N ILE A 39 19.39 3.44 -4.93
CA ILE A 39 18.81 3.29 -3.60
C ILE A 39 18.52 1.81 -3.35
N ALA A 40 18.97 1.29 -2.22
CA ALA A 40 18.69 -0.09 -1.84
C ALA A 40 17.22 -0.25 -1.44
N LEU A 41 16.59 -1.36 -1.85
CA LEU A 41 15.23 -1.72 -1.43
C LEU A 41 15.08 -1.76 0.09
N ALA A 42 16.14 -2.12 0.81
CA ALA A 42 16.23 -2.09 2.27
C ALA A 42 15.91 -0.72 2.89
N ASP A 43 16.24 0.36 2.18
CA ASP A 43 16.02 1.73 2.61
C ASP A 43 14.59 2.19 2.29
N VAL A 44 13.95 1.56 1.29
CA VAL A 44 12.60 1.87 0.84
C VAL A 44 11.54 1.11 1.65
N LEU A 45 11.84 -0.13 2.01
CA LEU A 45 10.92 -1.06 2.65
C LEU A 45 10.97 -0.94 4.17
N ASN A 46 9.80 -0.93 4.81
CA ASN A 46 9.68 -1.01 6.26
C ASN A 46 9.75 -2.49 6.70
N GLY A 47 10.89 -3.12 6.41
CA GLY A 47 11.19 -4.51 6.74
C GLY A 47 11.05 -5.50 5.57
N TRP A 48 11.84 -6.58 5.65
CA TRP A 48 11.90 -7.63 4.64
C TRP A 48 10.80 -8.67 4.83
N LYS A 49 9.53 -8.25 4.75
CA LYS A 49 8.38 -9.14 4.89
C LYS A 49 7.33 -8.86 3.83
N ILE A 50 7.00 -9.91 3.07
CA ILE A 50 5.88 -9.90 2.12
C ILE A 50 4.67 -10.50 2.83
N PHE A 51 3.56 -9.77 2.80
CA PHE A 51 2.30 -10.21 3.34
C PHE A 51 1.36 -10.64 2.23
N VAL A 52 0.46 -11.56 2.52
CA VAL A 52 -0.59 -12.05 1.63
C VAL A 52 -1.95 -11.84 2.30
N THR A 53 -2.95 -11.44 1.52
CA THR A 53 -4.31 -11.19 2.04
C THR A 53 -5.30 -12.30 1.74
N HIS A 54 -4.89 -13.36 1.03
CA HIS A 54 -5.78 -14.44 0.57
C HIS A 54 -7.05 -13.89 -0.12
N SER A 55 -6.91 -12.84 -0.93
CA SER A 55 -8.02 -12.16 -1.62
C SER A 55 -9.07 -11.50 -0.70
N HIS A 56 -8.74 -11.23 0.56
CA HIS A 56 -9.56 -10.42 1.48
C HIS A 56 -9.36 -8.91 1.33
N GLY A 57 -8.51 -8.48 0.39
CA GLY A 57 -8.21 -7.07 0.13
C GLY A 57 -7.32 -6.42 1.20
N ALA A 58 -7.08 -5.12 1.05
CA ALA A 58 -6.08 -4.36 1.84
C ALA A 58 -6.40 -4.20 3.35
N GLN A 59 -7.60 -4.58 3.79
CA GLN A 59 -8.06 -4.52 5.18
C GLN A 59 -8.23 -5.92 5.81
N GLY A 60 -7.90 -6.98 5.09
CA GLY A 60 -7.99 -8.36 5.56
C GLY A 60 -6.91 -8.73 6.58
N VAL A 61 -6.94 -9.98 7.04
CA VAL A 61 -5.84 -10.55 7.83
C VAL A 61 -4.62 -10.63 6.92
N LEU A 62 -3.52 -10.01 7.37
CA LEU A 62 -2.24 -10.07 6.70
C LEU A 62 -1.49 -11.29 7.24
N ASP A 63 -1.32 -12.30 6.40
CA ASP A 63 -0.45 -13.44 6.74
C ASP A 63 0.91 -13.28 6.06
N THR A 64 1.93 -13.98 6.55
CA THR A 64 3.26 -13.93 5.94
C THR A 64 3.27 -14.81 4.71
N ALA A 65 3.67 -14.26 3.56
CA ALA A 65 3.72 -15.03 2.33
C ALA A 65 4.73 -16.19 2.47
N SER A 66 4.27 -17.40 2.18
CA SER A 66 5.14 -18.58 2.14
C SER A 66 5.95 -18.60 0.85
N LYS A 67 7.19 -19.11 0.89
CA LYS A 67 8.04 -19.25 -0.31
C LYS A 67 7.35 -20.00 -1.45
N ALA A 68 6.48 -20.96 -1.13
CA ALA A 68 5.68 -21.68 -2.11
C ALA A 68 4.69 -20.77 -2.85
N ALA A 69 3.98 -19.88 -2.15
CA ALA A 69 3.05 -18.92 -2.75
C ALA A 69 3.80 -17.91 -3.64
N LEU A 70 4.93 -17.41 -3.14
CA LEU A 70 5.80 -16.51 -3.90
C LEU A 70 6.32 -17.15 -5.20
N GLN A 71 6.78 -18.40 -5.14
CA GLN A 71 7.22 -19.12 -6.33
C GLN A 71 6.06 -19.43 -7.29
N ASN A 72 4.86 -19.70 -6.78
CA ASN A 72 3.70 -19.98 -7.62
C ASN A 72 3.28 -18.74 -8.42
N GLU A 73 3.27 -17.57 -7.77
CA GLU A 73 2.79 -16.33 -8.38
C GLU A 73 3.86 -15.58 -9.17
N PHE A 74 5.10 -15.52 -8.66
CA PHE A 74 6.19 -14.77 -9.30
C PHE A 74 7.17 -15.67 -10.07
N GLY A 75 7.08 -17.00 -9.93
CA GLY A 75 8.01 -17.94 -10.56
C GLY A 75 9.42 -17.96 -9.92
N THR A 76 9.62 -17.21 -8.83
CA THR A 76 10.91 -17.10 -8.13
C THR A 76 10.71 -17.18 -6.63
N THR A 77 11.74 -17.66 -5.91
CA THR A 77 11.82 -17.61 -4.45
C THR A 77 12.66 -16.44 -3.95
N ASP A 78 13.17 -15.62 -4.88
CA ASP A 78 14.02 -14.48 -4.59
C ASP A 78 13.19 -13.28 -4.14
N GLU A 79 13.25 -12.99 -2.84
CA GLU A 79 12.45 -11.95 -2.20
C GLU A 79 12.75 -10.56 -2.76
N ASP A 80 14.00 -10.29 -3.16
CA ASP A 80 14.45 -9.00 -3.71
C ASP A 80 13.82 -8.75 -5.10
N ALA A 81 13.84 -9.77 -5.96
CA ALA A 81 13.17 -9.73 -7.25
C ALA A 81 11.66 -9.55 -7.12
N ILE A 82 11.04 -10.22 -6.15
CA ILE A 82 9.60 -10.11 -5.88
C ILE A 82 9.23 -8.71 -5.37
N MET A 83 9.99 -8.18 -4.42
CA MET A 83 9.78 -6.83 -3.89
C MET A 83 9.85 -5.80 -5.02
N THR A 84 10.87 -5.90 -5.88
CA THR A 84 11.02 -5.04 -7.06
C THR A 84 9.78 -5.11 -7.96
N LYS A 85 9.27 -6.32 -8.25
CA LYS A 85 8.05 -6.51 -9.04
C LYS A 85 6.82 -5.87 -8.40
N ILE A 86 6.66 -6.05 -7.08
CA ILE A 86 5.57 -5.46 -6.31
C ILE A 86 5.67 -3.92 -6.30
N LEU A 87 6.86 -3.35 -6.19
CA LEU A 87 7.08 -1.90 -6.21
C LEU A 87 6.85 -1.27 -7.59
N GLU A 88 7.12 -2.03 -8.66
CA GLU A 88 6.91 -1.57 -10.04
C GLU A 88 5.46 -1.71 -10.49
N GLY A 89 4.81 -2.84 -10.20
CA GLY A 89 3.45 -3.17 -10.65
C GLY A 89 2.36 -2.98 -9.60
N GLY A 90 2.73 -2.71 -8.36
CA GLY A 90 1.79 -2.54 -7.25
C GLY A 90 1.17 -1.15 -7.22
N GLU A 91 0.01 -1.08 -6.60
CA GLU A 91 -0.70 0.13 -6.30
C GLU A 91 -0.37 0.60 -4.88
N PHE A 92 0.04 1.86 -4.76
CA PHE A 92 0.28 2.48 -3.49
C PHE A 92 -1.05 2.78 -2.79
N GLN A 93 -1.31 2.09 -1.68
CA GLN A 93 -2.32 2.51 -0.72
C GLN A 93 -1.65 3.29 0.40
N ALA A 94 -1.79 4.61 0.32
CA ALA A 94 -1.64 5.42 1.52
C ALA A 94 -2.60 4.84 2.57
N ALA A 95 -2.17 4.75 3.83
CA ALA A 95 -3.10 4.75 4.93
C ALA A 95 -3.78 6.14 4.99
N THR A 96 -4.51 6.50 3.93
CA THR A 96 -5.65 7.38 4.08
C THR A 96 -6.55 6.59 5.01
N ALA A 97 -6.42 6.88 6.32
CA ALA A 97 -7.60 7.15 7.11
C ALA A 97 -8.54 7.81 6.11
N ARG A 98 -9.57 7.06 5.73
CA ARG A 98 -10.67 7.56 4.94
C ARG A 98 -11.19 8.72 5.77
N GLU A 99 -10.60 9.89 5.58
CA GLU A 99 -11.28 11.14 5.49
C GLU A 99 -12.34 10.80 4.46
N ARG A 100 -13.43 10.27 5.02
CA ARG A 100 -14.76 10.55 4.58
C ARG A 100 -14.69 12.05 4.33
N GLN A 101 -14.34 12.45 3.11
CA GLN A 101 -14.90 13.63 2.52
C GLN A 101 -16.39 13.34 2.60
N GLY A 102 -16.95 13.72 3.75
CA GLY A 102 -18.34 13.58 4.06
C GLY A 102 -19.02 14.17 2.85
N GLY A 103 -19.83 13.34 2.18
CA GLY A 103 -20.70 13.82 1.13
C GLY A 103 -21.33 15.10 1.67
N LYS A 104 -21.00 16.22 1.04
CA LYS A 104 -21.37 17.56 1.46
C LYS A 104 -22.86 17.53 1.77
N ASN A 105 -23.22 17.57 3.04
CA ASN A 105 -24.58 17.83 3.44
C ASN A 105 -24.80 19.35 3.26
N ASP A 106 -25.00 19.74 2.01
CA ASP A 106 -25.32 21.12 1.61
C ASP A 106 -26.64 21.11 0.83
N SER A 107 -27.64 20.37 1.34
CA SER A 107 -29.04 20.59 0.95
C SER A 107 -29.64 21.57 1.95
N LYS A 108 -29.36 22.85 1.66
CA LYS A 108 -29.90 24.04 2.28
C LYS A 108 -31.38 23.87 2.65
N GLY A 109 -31.68 23.97 3.94
CA GLY A 109 -33.02 24.30 4.41
C GLY A 109 -33.36 25.70 3.92
N SER A 110 -34.25 25.78 2.93
CA SER A 110 -34.90 27.04 2.52
C SER A 110 -35.83 27.50 3.64
N MET A 111 -35.27 28.10 4.70
CA MET A 111 -36.03 28.79 5.73
C MET A 111 -36.45 30.15 5.17
N GLY A 112 -37.52 30.16 4.38
CA GLY A 112 -38.20 31.38 3.97
C GLY A 112 -38.84 32.02 5.19
N THR A 113 -38.19 33.01 5.79
CA THR A 113 -38.83 33.95 6.71
C THR A 113 -38.17 35.32 6.59
N THR A 114 -38.80 36.17 5.79
CA THR A 114 -38.74 37.64 5.76
C THR A 114 -39.91 37.97 4.82
N ARG A 115 -41.06 38.44 5.27
CA ARG A 115 -41.40 39.52 6.20
C ARG A 115 -42.92 39.57 6.26
#